data_AF-A0A2E9A3T2-F1
#
_entry.id   AF-A0A2E9A3T2-F1
#
_cell.length_a   1.000
_cell.length_b   1.000
_cell.length_c   1.000
_cell.angle_alpha   90.00
_cell.angle_beta   90.00
_cell.angle_gamma   90.00
#
_symmetry.space_group_name_H-M   'P 1'
#
loop_
_entity.id
_entity.type
_entity.pdbx_description
1 polymer ?
#
loop_
_entity_poly.entity_id
_entity_poly.type
_entity_poly.pdbx_seq_one_letter_code
_entity_poly.pdbx_strand_id
1 'polypeptide(L)'
;MNCPECNIQNDADSRFCKKCGLEFESQEVERSQSTRPSYSDMLKTRFVLWGAGGLGYVIGILLYGIWGGIALGVLGFGCGFYILSKRKND
;
A
#
# COMPACT_ATOMS: atom_id res chain seq x y z
N MET A 1 39.74 15.80 -25.31
CA MET A 1 38.82 16.94 -25.44
C MET A 1 39.57 18.26 -25.30
N ASN A 2 39.11 19.34 -25.94
CA ASN A 2 39.72 20.66 -25.80
C ASN A 2 39.06 21.42 -24.65
N CYS A 3 39.87 22.08 -23.82
CA CYS A 3 39.37 22.91 -22.73
C CYS A 3 38.70 24.18 -23.29
N PRO A 4 37.45 24.54 -22.92
CA PRO A 4 36.81 25.75 -23.41
C PRO A 4 37.50 27.04 -22.94
N GLU A 5 38.12 27.03 -21.75
CA GLU A 5 38.81 28.19 -21.19
C GLU A 5 40.17 28.51 -21.85
N CYS A 6 41.06 27.52 -21.97
CA CYS A 6 42.44 27.75 -22.42
C CYS A 6 42.79 27.04 -23.73
N ASN A 7 41.80 26.38 -24.35
CA ASN A 7 41.86 25.67 -25.62
C ASN A 7 42.96 24.59 -25.75
N ILE A 8 43.46 24.07 -24.62
CA ILE A 8 44.45 22.99 -24.64
C ILE A 8 43.77 21.62 -24.79
N GLN A 9 44.48 20.70 -25.43
CA GLN A 9 44.07 19.30 -25.55
C GLN A 9 44.30 18.54 -24.24
N ASN A 10 43.23 18.02 -23.65
CA ASN A 10 43.22 17.12 -22.50
C ASN A 10 42.71 15.72 -22.90
N ASP A 11 42.96 14.72 -22.05
CA ASP A 11 42.41 13.37 -22.19
C ASP A 11 40.87 13.40 -22.15
N ALA A 12 40.22 12.45 -22.81
CA ALA A 12 38.76 12.39 -22.84
C ALA A 12 38.15 12.12 -21.45
N ASP A 13 38.89 11.41 -20.59
CA ASP A 13 38.47 11.01 -19.25
C ASP A 13 39.02 11.94 -18.14
N SER A 14 39.76 13.00 -18.49
CA SER A 14 40.29 13.92 -17.47
C SER A 14 39.14 14.68 -16.82
N ARG A 15 39.02 14.66 -15.48
CA ARG A 15 38.04 15.52 -14.77
C ARG A 15 38.48 16.99 -14.67
N PHE A 16 39.74 17.30 -14.93
CA PHE A 16 40.29 18.65 -14.83
C PHE A 16 41.23 18.97 -16.00
N CYS A 17 41.30 20.24 -16.40
CA CYS A 17 42.22 20.73 -17.39
C CYS A 17 43.66 20.80 -16.83
N LYS A 18 44.61 20.17 -17.52
CA LYS A 18 46.03 20.11 -17.10
C LYS A 18 46.78 21.44 -17.10
N LYS A 19 46.20 22.50 -17.67
CA LYS A 19 46.83 23.82 -17.80
C LYS A 19 46.16 24.90 -16.95
N CYS A 20 44.83 25.04 -17.04
CA CYS A 20 44.12 26.10 -16.31
C CYS A 20 43.38 25.60 -15.06
N GLY A 21 43.31 24.27 -14.84
CA GLY A 21 42.63 23.71 -13.67
C GLY A 21 41.11 23.69 -13.75
N LEU A 22 40.50 24.07 -14.89
CA LEU A 22 39.05 23.98 -15.08
C LEU A 22 38.55 22.55 -14.85
N GLU A 23 37.59 22.39 -13.95
CA GLU A 23 36.88 21.12 -13.75
C GLU A 23 35.90 20.89 -14.90
N PHE A 24 36.03 19.75 -15.57
CA PHE A 24 35.04 19.27 -16.50
C PHE A 24 33.96 18.63 -15.67
N GLU A 25 32.78 19.27 -15.62
CA GLU A 25 31.63 18.74 -14.90
C GLU A 25 31.31 17.35 -15.44
N SER A 26 31.81 16.33 -14.75
CA SER A 26 31.46 14.96 -15.05
C SER A 26 29.99 14.88 -14.70
N GLN A 27 29.15 14.68 -15.71
CA GLN A 27 27.79 14.20 -15.52
C GLN A 27 27.87 12.78 -14.96
N GLU A 28 28.33 12.69 -13.72
CA GLU A 28 28.07 11.58 -12.85
C GLU A 28 26.58 11.65 -12.60
N VAL A 29 25.88 10.99 -13.53
CA VAL A 29 24.47 10.70 -13.55
C VAL A 29 23.94 10.75 -12.14
N GLU A 30 23.00 11.66 -11.95
CA GLU A 30 21.94 11.78 -10.97
C GLU A 30 21.41 10.41 -10.45
N ARG A 31 22.28 9.60 -9.85
CA ARG A 31 22.00 8.26 -9.30
C ARG A 31 21.75 8.32 -7.80
N SER A 32 21.56 9.52 -7.27
CA SER A 32 21.23 9.75 -5.86
C SER A 32 19.76 10.14 -5.62
N GLN A 33 18.83 9.79 -6.52
CA GLN A 33 17.44 9.60 -6.11
C GLN A 33 17.26 8.19 -5.55
N SER A 34 17.60 8.10 -4.27
CA SER A 34 17.31 7.00 -3.36
C SER A 34 15.88 6.49 -3.55
N THR A 35 15.74 5.22 -3.91
CA THR A 35 14.51 4.42 -3.97
C THR A 35 13.90 4.18 -2.58
N ARG A 36 13.95 5.17 -1.68
CA ARG A 36 13.27 5.11 -0.39
C ARG A 36 11.89 5.73 -0.58
N PRO A 37 10.81 4.95 -0.38
CA PRO A 37 9.48 5.51 -0.44
C PRO A 37 9.36 6.69 0.52
N SER A 38 8.72 7.77 0.08
CA SER A 38 8.51 8.96 0.89
C SER A 38 7.65 8.62 2.10
N TYR A 39 8.02 9.14 3.28
CA TYR A 39 7.29 8.94 4.54
C TYR A 39 5.80 9.28 4.43
N SER A 40 5.44 10.28 3.62
CA SER A 40 4.05 10.66 3.33
C SER A 40 3.23 9.54 2.72
N ASP A 41 3.87 8.71 1.90
CA ASP A 41 3.21 7.62 1.18
C ASP A 41 2.93 6.46 2.14
N MET A 42 3.88 6.16 3.03
CA MET A 42 3.70 5.16 4.09
C MET A 42 2.63 5.58 5.11
N LEU A 43 2.50 6.87 5.43
CA LEU A 43 1.46 7.35 6.35
C LEU A 43 0.06 7.16 5.77
N LYS A 44 -0.11 7.40 4.45
CA LYS A 44 -1.37 7.14 3.75
C LYS A 44 -1.71 5.64 3.71
N THR A 45 -0.72 4.77 3.53
CA THR A 45 -0.94 3.31 3.53
C THR A 45 -1.52 2.81 4.86
N ARG A 46 -1.13 3.39 6.00
CA ARG A 46 -1.63 2.98 7.33
C ARG A 46 -3.11 3.27 7.53
N PHE A 47 -3.59 4.43 7.05
CA PHE A 47 -5.00 4.80 7.15
C PHE A 47 -5.90 3.93 6.27
N VAL A 48 -5.44 3.55 5.08
CA VAL A 48 -6.19 2.67 4.18
C VAL A 48 -6.38 1.28 4.78
N LEU A 49 -5.33 0.72 5.41
CA LEU A 49 -5.41 -0.60 6.07
C LEU A 49 -6.40 -0.63 7.24
N TRP A 50 -6.38 0.40 8.11
CA TRP A 50 -7.31 0.48 9.24
C TRP A 50 -8.74 0.83 8.80
N GLY A 51 -8.91 1.72 7.81
CA GLY A 51 -10.23 2.10 7.30
C GLY A 51 -10.94 0.95 6.57
N ALA A 52 -10.25 0.26 5.67
CA ALA A 52 -10.82 -0.84 4.92
C ALA A 52 -11.07 -2.08 5.81
N GLY A 53 -10.12 -2.41 6.68
CA GLY A 53 -10.26 -3.53 7.61
C GLY A 53 -11.37 -3.31 8.64
N GLY A 54 -11.45 -2.11 9.23
CA GLY A 54 -12.48 -1.77 10.21
C GLY A 54 -13.89 -1.78 9.62
N LEU A 55 -14.06 -1.19 8.43
CA LEU A 55 -15.35 -1.18 7.74
C LEU A 55 -15.79 -2.60 7.37
N GLY A 56 -14.88 -3.43 6.84
CA GLY A 56 -15.15 -4.83 6.54
C GLY A 56 -15.55 -5.65 7.76
N TYR A 57 -14.89 -5.44 8.91
CA TYR A 57 -15.19 -6.14 10.16
C TYR A 57 -16.60 -5.81 10.68
N VAL A 58 -16.99 -4.52 10.68
CA VAL A 58 -18.32 -4.10 11.12
C VAL A 58 -19.41 -4.65 10.19
N ILE A 59 -19.21 -4.57 8.87
CA ILE A 59 -20.14 -5.15 7.89
C ILE A 59 -20.26 -6.67 8.10
N GLY A 60 -19.14 -7.36 8.33
CA GLY A 60 -19.12 -8.79 8.62
C GLY A 60 -19.95 -9.16 9.85
N ILE A 61 -19.82 -8.42 10.97
CA ILE A 61 -20.61 -8.64 12.18
C ILE A 61 -22.10 -8.43 11.93
N LEU A 62 -22.48 -7.36 11.23
CA LEU A 62 -23.89 -7.07 10.93
C LEU A 62 -24.51 -8.19 10.08
N LEU A 63 -23.80 -8.63 9.03
CA LEU A 63 -24.26 -9.74 8.20
C LEU A 63 -24.35 -11.05 9.02
N TYR A 64 -23.30 -11.42 9.76
CA TYR A 64 -23.33 -12.63 10.58
C TYR A 64 -24.41 -12.61 11.66
N GLY A 65 -24.65 -11.46 12.29
CA GLY A 65 -25.70 -11.29 13.29
C GLY A 65 -27.10 -11.47 12.69
N ILE A 66 -27.34 -10.91 11.51
CA ILE A 66 -28.62 -11.04 10.79
C ILE A 66 -28.86 -12.51 10.40
N TRP A 67 -27.87 -13.18 9.79
CA TRP A 67 -28.00 -14.58 9.39
C TRP A 67 -28.10 -15.54 10.58
N GLY A 68 -27.35 -15.28 11.66
CA GLY A 68 -27.42 -16.06 12.90
C GLY A 68 -28.78 -15.95 13.59
N GLY A 69 -29.36 -14.74 13.63
CA GLY A 69 -30.70 -14.52 14.17
C GLY A 69 -31.80 -15.25 13.38
N ILE A 70 -31.71 -15.24 12.05
CA ILE A 70 -32.65 -15.95 11.18
C ILE A 70 -32.55 -17.47 11.40
N ALA A 71 -31.33 -18.03 11.48
CA ALA A 71 -31.13 -19.46 11.70
C ALA A 71 -31.71 -19.94 13.05
N LEU A 72 -31.45 -19.18 14.13
CA LEU A 72 -32.02 -19.49 15.45
C LEU A 72 -33.54 -19.32 15.49
N GLY A 73 -34.07 -18.31 14.80
CA GLY A 73 -35.51 -18.08 14.67
C GLY A 73 -36.24 -19.22 13.96
N VAL A 74 -35.71 -19.71 12.83
CA VAL A 74 -36.30 -20.83 12.08
C VAL A 74 -36.24 -22.13 12.87
N LEU A 75 -35.11 -22.41 13.54
CA LEU A 75 -34.98 -23.61 14.39
C LEU A 75 -35.91 -23.54 15.60
N GLY A 76 -35.97 -22.40 16.29
CA GLY A 76 -36.85 -22.20 17.44
C GLY A 76 -38.34 -22.28 17.06
N PHE A 77 -38.73 -21.62 15.97
CA PHE A 77 -40.09 -21.64 15.47
C PHE A 77 -40.49 -23.03 14.96
N GLY A 78 -39.60 -23.72 14.23
CA GLY A 78 -39.82 -25.07 13.74
C GLY A 78 -39.98 -26.09 14.87
N CYS A 79 -39.11 -26.06 15.89
CA CYS A 79 -39.23 -26.92 17.06
C CYS A 79 -40.51 -26.63 17.86
N GLY A 80 -40.86 -25.36 18.06
CA GLY A 80 -42.09 -24.96 18.73
C GLY A 80 -43.34 -25.46 18.00
N PHE A 81 -43.39 -25.28 16.68
CA PHE A 81 -44.49 -25.77 15.85
C PHE A 81 -44.57 -27.30 15.85
N TYR A 82 -43.43 -28.01 15.77
CA TYR A 82 -43.38 -29.46 15.84
C TYR A 82 -43.95 -30.00 17.15
N ILE A 83 -43.59 -29.40 18.29
CA ILE A 83 -44.10 -29.80 19.61
C ILE A 83 -45.61 -29.57 19.69
N LEU A 84 -46.10 -28.43 19.21
CA LEU A 84 -47.54 -28.13 19.18
C LEU A 84 -48.31 -29.06 18.25
N SER A 85 -47.76 -29.37 17.08
CA SER A 85 -48.36 -30.31 16.14
C SER A 85 -48.42 -31.72 16.71
N LYS A 86 -47.40 -32.16 17.44
CA LYS A 86 -47.40 -33.46 18.10
C LYS A 86 -48.47 -33.52 19.19
N ARG A 87 -48.56 -32.47 20.01
CA ARG A 87 -49.56 -32.37 21.10
C ARG A 87 -51.02 -32.32 20.62
N LYS A 88 -51.26 -31.97 19.35
CA LYS A 88 -52.59 -31.97 18.73
C LYS A 88 -52.95 -33.35 18.14
N ASN A 89 -51.95 -34.18 17.85
CA ASN A 89 -52.11 -35.50 17.23
C ASN A 89 -52.08 -36.65 18.26
N ASP A 90 -51.70 -36.37 19.51
CA ASP A 90 -51.82 -37.25 20.68
C ASP A 90 -53.15 -37.01 21.41
#